data_AF-A0A414ZCJ9-F1
#
_entry.id   AF-A0A414ZCJ9-F1
#
_cell.length_a   1.000
_cell.length_b   1.000
_cell.length_c   1.000
_cell.angle_alpha   90.00
_cell.angle_beta   90.00
_cell.angle_gamma   90.00
#
_symmetry.space_group_name_H-M   'P 1'
#
loop_
_entity.id
_entity.type
_entity.pdbx_description
1 polymer ?
#
loop_
_entity_poly.entity_id
_entity_poly.type
_entity_poly.pdbx_seq_one_letter_code
_entity_poly.pdbx_strand_id
1 'polypeptide(L)'
;MIGKQTKGTSFGGCVRYVLKEEKSKLLEAVGVDGTPERMAEQFELQALLNDKVKNIVGHTSLNFSPEDGERLKSDDALMLQIAHDYMKLMGIENTQYIIAKHIDREHPHCHIVFNRVDNDGKTISDKNDFRRNEKACKMLTAKYRLHFANGKDHIKEERLRPYDRAKHEIYKALKEELPKAQSWNELKEALADRDIDMKFKVSRTTREIQGVKFEYDGFSFSGSKVSREFSYLNIDNRLEQNACAPSFEFHKQGFTHKNEEVQQSVSHSDNGSSIGLGLLNGSSSYDATVAEEAEFNRLMKKKKAKRKRGFRL
;
A
#
# COMPACT_ATOMS: atom_id res chain seq x y z
N MET A 1 6.13 3.56 -5.85
CA MET A 1 4.82 3.42 -6.56
C MET A 1 3.80 2.64 -5.73
N ILE A 2 2.52 3.02 -5.76
CA ILE A 2 1.40 2.33 -5.09
C ILE A 2 0.26 2.07 -6.09
N GLY A 3 -0.13 0.80 -6.25
CA GLY A 3 -1.30 0.39 -7.03
C GLY A 3 -2.54 0.23 -6.15
N LYS A 4 -3.68 0.81 -6.52
CA LYS A 4 -4.96 0.64 -5.82
C LYS A 4 -6.02 0.03 -6.74
N GLN A 5 -6.54 -1.14 -6.33
CA GLN A 5 -7.40 -2.00 -7.14
C GLN A 5 -8.87 -1.88 -6.74
N THR A 6 -9.70 -1.51 -7.70
CA THR A 6 -11.16 -1.45 -7.55
C THR A 6 -11.82 -2.36 -8.58
N LYS A 7 -12.96 -2.94 -8.20
CA LYS A 7 -13.78 -3.76 -9.10
C LYS A 7 -15.18 -3.20 -9.15
N GLY A 8 -15.82 -3.25 -10.30
CA GLY A 8 -17.16 -2.71 -10.50
C GLY A 8 -18.02 -3.57 -11.39
N THR A 9 -19.30 -3.21 -11.43
CA THR A 9 -20.33 -3.95 -12.17
C THR A 9 -20.76 -3.26 -13.47
N SER A 10 -20.22 -2.07 -13.78
CA SER A 10 -20.53 -1.36 -15.03
C SER A 10 -19.42 -0.40 -15.44
N PHE A 11 -19.12 -0.34 -16.74
CA PHE A 11 -18.06 0.49 -17.30
C PHE A 11 -18.44 1.97 -17.41
N GLY A 12 -19.71 2.30 -17.56
CA GLY A 12 -20.12 3.67 -17.88
C GLY A 12 -19.65 4.72 -16.86
N GLY A 13 -19.75 4.44 -15.56
CA GLY A 13 -19.24 5.33 -14.52
C GLY A 13 -17.72 5.37 -14.48
N CYS A 14 -17.07 4.22 -14.66
CA CYS A 14 -15.63 4.05 -14.62
C CYS A 14 -14.94 4.81 -15.77
N VAL A 15 -15.35 4.55 -17.00
CA VAL A 15 -14.75 5.11 -18.22
C VAL A 15 -14.95 6.63 -18.28
N ARG A 16 -16.15 7.14 -17.99
CA ARG A 16 -16.40 8.59 -17.94
C ARG A 16 -15.55 9.31 -16.89
N TYR A 17 -15.32 8.68 -15.75
CA TYR A 17 -14.45 9.25 -14.72
C TYR A 17 -12.99 9.26 -15.19
N VAL A 18 -12.51 8.11 -15.70
CA VAL A 18 -11.10 7.93 -16.09
C VAL A 18 -10.74 8.81 -17.29
N LEU A 19 -11.68 9.00 -18.22
CA LEU A 19 -11.52 9.81 -19.43
C LEU A 19 -12.20 11.18 -19.33
N LYS A 20 -12.36 11.71 -18.10
CA LYS A 20 -12.95 13.05 -17.92
C LYS A 20 -12.08 14.07 -18.66
N GLU A 21 -12.70 14.78 -19.60
CA GLU A 21 -12.06 15.84 -20.39
C GLU A 21 -11.47 16.89 -19.45
N GLU A 22 -10.42 17.58 -19.91
CA GLU A 22 -9.62 18.59 -19.16
C GLU A 22 -8.76 18.03 -18.01
N LYS A 23 -9.09 16.85 -17.47
CA LYS A 23 -8.39 16.22 -16.34
C LYS A 23 -7.53 15.03 -16.72
N SER A 24 -7.73 14.49 -17.92
CA SER A 24 -7.09 13.25 -18.34
C SER A 24 -6.57 13.31 -19.77
N LYS A 25 -5.55 12.49 -20.03
CA LYS A 25 -5.02 12.18 -21.35
C LYS A 25 -5.11 10.68 -21.55
N LEU A 26 -5.88 10.25 -22.54
CA LEU A 26 -5.87 8.84 -22.97
C LEU A 26 -4.51 8.52 -23.56
N LEU A 27 -3.80 7.56 -22.98
CA LEU A 27 -2.50 7.11 -23.46
C LEU A 27 -2.64 5.95 -24.43
N GLU A 28 -3.56 5.03 -24.16
CA GLU A 28 -3.78 3.85 -25.00
C GLU A 28 -5.19 3.28 -24.82
N ALA A 29 -5.73 2.71 -25.90
CA ALA A 29 -6.97 1.93 -25.91
C ALA A 29 -6.80 0.71 -26.80
N VAL A 30 -7.09 -0.48 -26.27
CA VAL A 30 -7.01 -1.75 -27.00
C VAL A 30 -8.35 -2.45 -26.98
N GLY A 31 -8.83 -2.79 -28.17
CA GLY A 31 -10.13 -3.46 -28.39
C GLY A 31 -11.35 -2.58 -28.15
N VAL A 32 -11.16 -1.28 -27.91
CA VAL A 32 -12.23 -0.28 -27.80
C VAL A 32 -11.84 1.03 -28.50
N ASP A 33 -12.82 1.81 -28.96
CA ASP A 33 -12.64 3.07 -29.68
C ASP A 33 -13.80 4.08 -29.48
N GLY A 34 -13.56 5.32 -29.90
CA GLY A 34 -14.56 6.38 -29.93
C GLY A 34 -14.72 7.16 -28.62
N THR A 35 -15.94 7.64 -28.35
CA THR A 35 -16.23 8.43 -27.14
C THR A 35 -16.22 7.57 -25.88
N PRO A 36 -16.08 8.16 -24.67
CA PRO A 36 -16.16 7.42 -23.41
C PRO A 36 -17.43 6.56 -23.27
N GLU A 37 -18.57 7.04 -23.77
CA GLU A 37 -19.83 6.31 -23.79
C GLU A 37 -19.75 5.07 -24.70
N ARG A 38 -19.20 5.24 -25.91
CA ARG A 38 -19.05 4.15 -26.89
C ARG A 38 -18.05 3.11 -26.41
N MET A 39 -16.91 3.52 -25.87
CA MET A 39 -15.94 2.62 -25.26
C MET A 39 -16.57 1.81 -24.12
N ALA A 40 -17.35 2.45 -23.24
CA ALA A 40 -18.07 1.75 -22.18
C ALA A 40 -19.08 0.74 -22.72
N GLU A 41 -19.80 1.06 -23.80
CA GLU A 41 -20.70 0.11 -24.46
C GLU A 41 -19.95 -1.09 -25.04
N GLN A 42 -18.80 -0.88 -25.68
CA GLN A 42 -17.96 -1.95 -26.23
C GLN A 42 -17.40 -2.87 -25.14
N PHE A 43 -16.97 -2.32 -24.01
CA PHE A 43 -16.58 -3.12 -22.84
C PHE A 43 -17.75 -3.97 -22.31
N GLU A 44 -18.94 -3.39 -22.20
CA GLU A 44 -20.12 -4.11 -21.72
C GLU A 44 -20.54 -5.22 -22.70
N LEU A 45 -20.38 -5.02 -24.01
CA LEU A 45 -20.64 -6.05 -25.02
C LEU A 45 -19.72 -7.27 -24.85
N GLN A 46 -18.41 -7.07 -24.67
CA GLN A 46 -17.49 -8.18 -24.42
C GLN A 46 -17.81 -8.91 -23.11
N ALA A 47 -18.25 -8.19 -22.08
CA ALA A 47 -18.61 -8.81 -20.80
C ALA A 47 -19.78 -9.81 -20.92
N LEU A 48 -20.61 -9.72 -21.97
CA LEU A 48 -21.68 -10.67 -22.24
C LEU A 48 -21.19 -12.07 -22.62
N LEU A 49 -19.91 -12.24 -22.96
CA LEU A 49 -19.32 -13.56 -23.19
C LEU A 49 -19.35 -14.44 -21.92
N ASN A 50 -19.51 -13.84 -20.73
CA ASN A 50 -19.59 -14.57 -19.47
C ASN A 50 -20.48 -13.88 -18.42
N ASP A 51 -21.76 -14.25 -18.41
CA ASP A 51 -22.80 -13.71 -17.52
C ASP A 51 -22.62 -14.07 -16.02
N LYS A 52 -21.71 -15.00 -15.71
CA LYS A 52 -21.40 -15.43 -14.34
C LYS A 52 -20.53 -14.40 -13.63
N VAL A 53 -19.74 -13.61 -14.36
CA VAL A 53 -18.88 -12.57 -13.78
C VAL A 53 -19.74 -11.36 -13.42
N LYS A 54 -19.91 -11.10 -12.11
CA LYS A 54 -20.70 -9.93 -11.64
C LYS A 54 -19.89 -8.64 -11.60
N ASN A 55 -18.63 -8.75 -11.20
CA ASN A 55 -17.69 -7.64 -11.20
C ASN A 55 -16.88 -7.67 -12.49
N ILE A 56 -17.47 -7.19 -13.59
CA ILE A 56 -16.89 -7.23 -14.93
C ILE A 56 -15.78 -6.19 -15.13
N VAL A 57 -15.78 -5.11 -14.35
CA VAL A 57 -14.79 -4.04 -14.45
C VAL A 57 -13.60 -4.34 -13.55
N GLY A 58 -12.41 -4.38 -14.12
CA GLY A 58 -11.15 -4.24 -13.40
C GLY A 58 -10.65 -2.80 -13.53
N HIS A 59 -10.34 -2.17 -12.40
CA HIS A 59 -9.74 -0.84 -12.36
C HIS A 59 -8.54 -0.82 -11.43
N THR A 60 -7.46 -0.20 -11.90
CA THR A 60 -6.23 0.05 -11.15
C THR A 60 -5.87 1.51 -11.28
N SER A 61 -5.57 2.18 -10.17
CA SER A 61 -4.76 3.41 -10.21
C SER A 61 -3.32 3.09 -9.83
N LEU A 62 -2.36 3.44 -10.69
CA LEU A 62 -0.94 3.43 -10.37
C LEU A 62 -0.53 4.84 -9.96
N ASN A 63 -0.23 4.99 -8.68
CA ASN A 63 0.13 6.26 -8.07
C ASN A 63 1.64 6.29 -7.88
N PHE A 64 2.27 7.33 -8.42
CA PHE A 64 3.70 7.53 -8.33
C PHE A 64 4.04 8.58 -7.27
N SER A 65 5.28 8.55 -6.80
CA SER A 65 5.73 9.49 -5.80
C SER A 65 5.89 10.88 -6.42
N PRO A 66 5.62 11.98 -5.68
CA PRO A 66 5.97 13.32 -6.13
C PRO A 66 7.46 13.45 -6.51
N GLU A 67 8.35 12.70 -5.85
CA GLU A 67 9.79 12.65 -6.13
C GLU A 67 10.09 12.08 -7.53
N ASP A 68 9.21 11.23 -8.07
CA ASP A 68 9.28 10.73 -9.45
C ASP A 68 8.51 11.65 -10.43
N GLY A 69 7.98 12.77 -9.91
CA GLY A 69 7.04 13.70 -10.52
C GLY A 69 7.44 14.18 -11.90
N GLU A 70 8.56 14.88 -11.96
CA GLU A 70 9.07 15.51 -13.18
C GLU A 70 9.26 14.51 -14.32
N ARG A 71 9.92 13.38 -14.03
CA ARG A 71 10.21 12.32 -15.00
C ARG A 71 8.92 11.72 -15.59
N LEU A 72 7.93 11.43 -14.76
CA LEU A 72 6.69 10.77 -15.20
C LEU A 72 5.63 11.74 -15.76
N LYS A 73 5.73 13.04 -15.43
CA LYS A 73 4.89 14.08 -16.03
C LYS A 73 5.26 14.33 -17.49
N SER A 74 6.53 14.28 -17.85
CA SER A 74 6.98 14.51 -19.24
C SER A 74 7.05 13.25 -20.10
N ASP A 75 7.20 12.06 -19.51
CA ASP A 75 7.44 10.81 -20.24
C ASP A 75 6.24 9.85 -20.19
N ASP A 76 5.30 10.05 -21.11
CA ASP A 76 4.13 9.18 -21.26
C ASP A 76 4.51 7.76 -21.71
N ALA A 77 5.59 7.60 -22.47
CA ALA A 77 6.05 6.30 -22.94
C ALA A 77 6.56 5.44 -21.77
N LEU A 78 7.31 6.03 -20.84
CA LEU A 78 7.71 5.36 -19.60
C LEU A 78 6.50 4.98 -18.75
N MET A 79 5.50 5.86 -18.63
CA MET A 79 4.29 5.57 -17.87
C MET A 79 3.51 4.39 -18.47
N LEU A 80 3.37 4.36 -19.80
CA LEU A 80 2.79 3.22 -20.52
C LEU A 80 3.60 1.94 -20.29
N GLN A 81 4.93 2.02 -20.39
CA GLN A 81 5.80 0.86 -20.19
C GLN A 81 5.63 0.25 -18.78
N ILE A 82 5.56 1.10 -17.74
CA ILE A 82 5.30 0.65 -16.37
C ILE A 82 3.91 0.02 -16.26
N ALA A 83 2.89 0.61 -16.90
CA ALA A 83 1.53 0.10 -16.88
C ALA A 83 1.41 -1.27 -17.57
N HIS A 84 2.07 -1.49 -18.70
CA HIS A 84 2.11 -2.79 -19.38
C HIS A 84 2.80 -3.85 -18.54
N ASP A 85 3.97 -3.53 -17.97
CA ASP A 85 4.69 -4.45 -17.09
C ASP A 85 3.85 -4.80 -15.85
N TYR A 86 3.12 -3.82 -15.31
CA TYR A 86 2.15 -4.04 -14.24
C TYR A 86 1.04 -5.00 -14.66
N MET A 87 0.41 -4.77 -15.81
CA MET A 87 -0.64 -5.63 -16.35
C MET A 87 -0.16 -7.07 -16.51
N LYS A 88 1.04 -7.27 -17.06
CA LYS A 88 1.66 -8.60 -17.19
C LYS A 88 1.87 -9.28 -15.84
N LEU A 89 2.43 -8.58 -14.86
CA LEU A 89 2.60 -9.12 -13.50
C LEU A 89 1.27 -9.43 -12.80
N MET A 90 0.21 -8.72 -13.18
CA MET A 90 -1.15 -8.92 -12.68
C MET A 90 -1.96 -9.94 -13.49
N GLY A 91 -1.41 -10.50 -14.58
CA GLY A 91 -2.12 -11.42 -15.47
C GLY A 91 -3.33 -10.77 -16.16
N ILE A 92 -3.23 -9.47 -16.43
CA ILE A 92 -4.20 -8.70 -17.20
C ILE A 92 -3.76 -8.77 -18.67
N GLU A 93 -4.14 -9.85 -19.34
CA GLU A 93 -3.76 -10.18 -20.71
C GLU A 93 -5.01 -10.66 -21.47
N ASN A 94 -4.94 -10.69 -22.80
CA ASN A 94 -6.04 -11.15 -23.67
C ASN A 94 -7.38 -10.46 -23.41
N THR A 95 -7.39 -9.17 -23.10
CA THR A 95 -8.63 -8.45 -22.78
C THR A 95 -8.61 -7.03 -23.34
N GLN A 96 -9.79 -6.43 -23.47
CA GLN A 96 -9.91 -5.00 -23.72
C GLN A 96 -9.38 -4.20 -22.54
N TYR A 97 -8.71 -3.08 -22.83
CA TYR A 97 -8.32 -2.14 -21.80
C TYR A 97 -8.12 -0.72 -22.34
N ILE A 98 -8.13 0.25 -21.42
CA ILE A 98 -7.67 1.62 -21.65
C ILE A 98 -6.68 2.01 -20.56
N ILE A 99 -5.70 2.82 -20.92
CA ILE A 99 -4.75 3.46 -20.01
C ILE A 99 -4.88 4.97 -20.18
N ALA A 100 -5.20 5.66 -19.10
CA ALA A 100 -5.30 7.12 -19.09
C ALA A 100 -4.45 7.72 -17.97
N LYS A 101 -3.73 8.78 -18.30
CA LYS A 101 -3.01 9.60 -17.34
C LYS A 101 -3.92 10.71 -16.83
N HIS A 102 -3.96 10.95 -15.54
CA HIS A 102 -4.63 12.11 -14.97
C HIS A 102 -3.61 13.24 -14.78
N ILE A 103 -3.94 14.44 -15.27
CA ILE A 103 -3.07 15.63 -15.32
C ILE A 103 -3.50 16.72 -14.36
N ASP A 104 -4.61 16.52 -13.65
CA ASP A 104 -5.20 17.47 -12.71
C ASP A 104 -4.51 17.49 -11.34
N ARG A 105 -3.43 16.73 -11.17
CA ARG A 105 -2.71 16.58 -9.91
C ARG A 105 -1.23 16.81 -10.00
N GLU A 106 -0.70 17.23 -8.86
CA GLU A 106 0.74 17.36 -8.62
C GLU A 106 1.44 16.00 -8.68
N HIS A 107 0.79 14.93 -8.21
CA HIS A 107 1.34 13.57 -8.26
C HIS A 107 0.97 12.89 -9.58
N PRO A 108 1.96 12.43 -10.38
CA PRO A 108 1.66 11.68 -11.58
C PRO A 108 0.99 10.36 -11.20
N HIS A 109 -0.09 10.05 -11.91
CA HIS A 109 -0.77 8.78 -11.79
C HIS A 109 -1.47 8.42 -13.10
N CYS A 110 -1.64 7.12 -13.32
CA CYS A 110 -2.45 6.62 -14.42
C CYS A 110 -3.48 5.61 -13.93
N HIS A 111 -4.52 5.47 -14.71
CA HIS A 111 -5.61 4.53 -14.53
C HIS A 111 -5.58 3.49 -15.63
N ILE A 112 -5.69 2.23 -15.22
CA ILE A 112 -5.87 1.08 -16.11
C ILE A 112 -7.29 0.58 -15.87
N VAL A 113 -8.13 0.61 -16.91
CA VAL A 113 -9.46 0.01 -16.91
C VAL A 113 -9.43 -1.15 -17.87
N PHE A 114 -9.85 -2.33 -17.43
CA PHE A 114 -9.83 -3.54 -18.25
C PHE A 114 -11.08 -4.39 -18.02
N ASN A 115 -11.39 -5.25 -18.99
CA ASN A 115 -12.45 -6.23 -18.85
C ASN A 115 -11.98 -7.46 -18.10
N ARG A 116 -12.70 -7.85 -17.05
CA ARG A 116 -12.45 -9.10 -16.33
C ARG A 116 -12.98 -10.32 -17.07
N VAL A 117 -13.78 -10.12 -18.11
CA VAL A 117 -14.10 -11.13 -19.11
C VAL A 117 -13.15 -10.91 -20.28
N ASP A 118 -12.24 -11.85 -20.49
CA ASP A 118 -11.23 -11.80 -21.54
C ASP A 118 -11.87 -12.06 -22.93
N ASN A 119 -11.06 -12.00 -23.99
CA ASN A 119 -11.55 -12.15 -25.36
C ASN A 119 -12.08 -13.57 -25.66
N ASP A 120 -11.76 -14.56 -24.82
CA ASP A 120 -12.26 -15.94 -24.89
C ASP A 120 -13.51 -16.17 -24.01
N GLY A 121 -13.98 -15.15 -23.30
CA GLY A 121 -15.04 -15.27 -22.29
C GLY A 121 -14.57 -15.85 -20.95
N LYS A 122 -13.27 -16.04 -20.74
CA LYS A 122 -12.72 -16.51 -19.46
C LYS A 122 -12.59 -15.35 -18.48
N THR A 123 -12.65 -15.67 -17.19
CA THR A 123 -12.55 -14.66 -16.14
C THR A 123 -11.10 -14.41 -15.76
N ILE A 124 -10.66 -13.15 -15.84
CA ILE A 124 -9.43 -12.68 -15.20
C ILE A 124 -9.64 -12.69 -13.68
N SER A 125 -8.88 -13.55 -13.01
CA SER A 125 -9.04 -13.82 -11.59
C SER A 125 -8.57 -12.64 -10.72
N ASP A 126 -9.38 -12.31 -9.72
CA ASP A 126 -9.05 -11.40 -8.62
C ASP A 126 -8.48 -12.14 -7.39
N LYS A 127 -8.24 -13.45 -7.50
CA LYS A 127 -7.66 -14.22 -6.39
C LYS A 127 -6.28 -13.68 -6.02
N ASN A 128 -6.11 -13.39 -4.72
CA ASN A 128 -4.88 -12.85 -4.13
C ASN A 128 -4.35 -11.58 -4.83
N ASP A 129 -5.21 -10.83 -5.51
CA ASP A 129 -4.79 -9.69 -6.32
C ASP A 129 -4.15 -8.57 -5.49
N PHE A 130 -4.57 -8.34 -4.25
CA PHE A 130 -3.90 -7.40 -3.34
C PHE A 130 -2.44 -7.78 -3.07
N ARG A 131 -2.16 -9.07 -2.84
CA ARG A 131 -0.81 -9.58 -2.62
C ARG A 131 0.03 -9.54 -3.91
N ARG A 132 -0.58 -9.89 -5.05
CA ARG A 132 0.08 -9.78 -6.36
C ARG A 132 0.40 -8.33 -6.69
N ASN A 133 -0.53 -7.41 -6.43
CA ASN A 133 -0.38 -5.98 -6.61
C ASN A 133 0.76 -5.41 -5.75
N GLU A 134 0.81 -5.75 -4.46
CA GLU A 134 1.91 -5.31 -3.59
C GLU A 134 3.27 -5.77 -4.12
N LYS A 135 3.36 -7.05 -4.53
CA LYS A 135 4.58 -7.62 -5.12
C LYS A 135 4.95 -6.92 -6.43
N ALA A 136 4.00 -6.73 -7.33
CA ALA A 136 4.20 -6.05 -8.61
C ALA A 136 4.67 -4.61 -8.40
N CYS A 137 4.03 -3.86 -7.50
CA CYS A 137 4.41 -2.49 -7.20
C CYS A 137 5.83 -2.39 -6.65
N LYS A 138 6.22 -3.28 -5.73
CA LYS A 138 7.58 -3.34 -5.19
C LYS A 138 8.62 -3.68 -6.27
N MET A 139 8.32 -4.70 -7.09
CA MET A 139 9.20 -5.11 -8.20
C MET A 139 9.40 -3.99 -9.23
N LEU A 140 8.33 -3.31 -9.61
CA LEU A 140 8.39 -2.22 -10.60
C LEU A 140 9.03 -0.97 -10.03
N THR A 141 8.79 -0.66 -8.75
CA THR A 141 9.50 0.43 -8.06
C THR A 141 11.01 0.21 -8.13
N ALA A 142 11.48 -1.02 -7.85
CA ALA A 142 12.89 -1.37 -7.99
C ALA A 142 13.38 -1.33 -9.46
N LYS A 143 12.66 -1.97 -10.39
CA LYS A 143 13.03 -2.09 -11.81
C LYS A 143 13.24 -0.72 -12.47
N TYR A 144 12.34 0.21 -12.20
CA TYR A 144 12.35 1.54 -12.82
C TYR A 144 13.07 2.60 -11.99
N ARG A 145 13.69 2.19 -10.87
CA ARG A 145 14.38 3.07 -9.91
C ARG A 145 13.48 4.22 -9.45
N LEU A 146 12.23 3.89 -9.13
CA LEU A 146 11.24 4.83 -8.60
C LEU A 146 11.41 4.97 -7.09
N HIS A 147 10.89 6.06 -6.53
CA HIS A 147 10.92 6.28 -5.10
C HIS A 147 10.07 5.24 -4.34
N PHE A 148 10.67 4.65 -3.31
CA PHE A 148 9.95 3.78 -2.37
C PHE A 148 9.18 4.65 -1.40
N ALA A 149 7.89 4.38 -1.24
CA ALA A 149 7.11 5.05 -0.21
C ALA A 149 7.75 4.78 1.16
N ASN A 150 8.02 5.85 1.92
CA ASN A 150 8.51 5.76 3.28
C ASN A 150 7.62 4.81 4.11
N GLY A 151 8.23 4.06 5.03
CA GLY A 151 7.53 3.13 5.92
C GLY A 151 6.47 3.82 6.79
N LYS A 152 5.88 3.08 7.73
CA LYS A 152 4.86 3.62 8.67
C LYS A 152 5.36 4.79 9.53
N ASP A 153 6.66 5.06 9.51
CA ASP A 153 7.32 6.06 10.34
C ASP A 153 7.02 7.51 9.93
N HIS A 154 6.54 7.74 8.70
CA HIS A 154 6.23 9.09 8.18
C HIS A 154 4.79 9.22 7.67
N ILE A 155 3.81 8.85 8.50
CA ILE A 155 2.38 9.05 8.21
C ILE A 155 1.93 10.45 8.68
N LYS A 156 1.22 11.20 7.83
CA LYS A 156 0.55 12.46 8.22
C LYS A 156 -0.69 12.14 9.07
N GLU A 157 -0.56 12.23 10.38
CA GLU A 157 -1.55 11.78 11.38
C GLU A 157 -2.89 12.51 11.30
N GLU A 158 -2.85 13.77 10.88
CA GLU A 158 -4.02 14.63 10.68
C GLU A 158 -5.03 14.02 9.70
N ARG A 159 -4.55 13.22 8.73
CA ARG A 159 -5.37 12.60 7.67
C ARG A 159 -5.85 11.18 7.96
N LEU A 160 -5.44 10.60 9.08
CA LEU A 160 -5.89 9.26 9.45
C LEU A 160 -7.34 9.31 9.91
N ARG A 161 -8.17 8.40 9.39
CA ARG A 161 -9.49 8.11 9.96
C ARG A 161 -9.32 7.74 11.44
N PRO A 162 -10.30 7.98 12.32
CA PRO A 162 -10.16 7.71 13.75
C PRO A 162 -9.61 6.30 14.06
N TYR A 163 -10.12 5.28 13.36
CA TYR A 163 -9.63 3.90 13.45
C TYR A 163 -8.15 3.74 13.07
N ASP A 164 -7.70 4.37 11.97
CA ASP A 164 -6.31 4.25 11.52
C ASP A 164 -5.37 5.09 12.40
N ARG A 165 -5.86 6.21 12.94
CA ARG A 165 -5.14 7.05 13.92
C ARG A 165 -4.90 6.28 15.20
N ALA A 166 -5.94 5.70 15.79
CA ALA A 166 -5.83 4.87 16.99
C ALA A 166 -4.84 3.71 16.79
N LYS A 167 -4.89 3.05 15.64
CA LYS A 167 -3.94 1.98 15.29
C LYS A 167 -2.49 2.49 15.20
N HIS A 168 -2.30 3.70 14.69
CA HIS A 168 -1.00 4.31 14.50
C HIS A 168 -0.42 4.83 15.82
N GLU A 169 -1.24 5.38 16.72
CA GLU A 169 -0.82 5.72 18.08
C GLU A 169 -0.30 4.50 18.84
N ILE A 170 -1.03 3.38 18.77
CA ILE A 170 -0.57 2.10 19.33
C ILE A 170 0.75 1.67 18.67
N TYR A 171 0.90 1.85 17.35
CA TYR A 171 2.14 1.52 16.65
C TYR A 171 3.32 2.35 17.17
N LYS A 172 3.15 3.68 17.29
CA LYS A 172 4.17 4.61 17.78
C LYS A 172 4.56 4.29 19.23
N ALA A 173 3.57 4.16 20.11
CA ALA A 173 3.80 3.85 21.52
C ALA A 173 4.57 2.53 21.68
N LEU A 174 4.16 1.47 20.98
CA LEU A 174 4.89 0.22 20.99
C LEU A 174 6.30 0.35 20.41
N LYS A 175 6.48 1.13 19.33
CA LYS A 175 7.80 1.32 18.72
C LYS A 175 8.77 2.04 19.65
N GLU A 176 8.25 2.96 20.48
CA GLU A 176 9.03 3.76 21.40
C GLU A 176 9.28 3.07 22.75
N GLU A 177 8.29 2.38 23.32
CA GLU A 177 8.38 1.80 24.66
C GLU A 177 8.90 0.36 24.67
N LEU A 178 8.60 -0.44 23.63
CA LEU A 178 9.07 -1.84 23.57
C LEU A 178 10.60 -1.99 23.64
N PRO A 179 11.43 -1.11 23.05
CA PRO A 179 12.88 -1.18 23.23
C PRO A 179 13.37 -0.89 24.66
N LYS A 180 12.56 -0.20 25.49
CA LYS A 180 12.94 0.23 26.84
C LYS A 180 12.45 -0.75 27.93
N ALA A 181 11.31 -1.40 27.71
CA ALA A 181 10.72 -2.33 28.67
C ALA A 181 11.50 -3.65 28.76
N GLN A 182 11.67 -4.18 29.97
CA GLN A 182 12.31 -5.47 30.23
C GLN A 182 11.30 -6.56 30.59
N SER A 183 10.06 -6.19 30.91
CA SER A 183 9.00 -7.12 31.27
C SER A 183 7.65 -6.72 30.67
N TRP A 184 6.72 -7.68 30.62
CA TRP A 184 5.34 -7.42 30.18
C TRP A 184 4.62 -6.42 31.08
N ASN A 185 4.94 -6.41 32.38
CA ASN A 185 4.35 -5.47 33.33
C ASN A 185 4.86 -4.04 33.08
N GLU A 186 6.16 -3.85 32.90
CA GLU A 186 6.73 -2.55 32.53
C GLU A 186 6.17 -2.03 31.21
N LEU A 187 6.05 -2.90 30.19
CA LEU A 187 5.45 -2.51 28.93
C LEU A 187 3.96 -2.12 29.12
N LYS A 188 3.24 -2.83 29.98
CA LYS A 188 1.84 -2.51 30.29
C LYS A 188 1.71 -1.13 30.94
N GLU A 189 2.57 -0.83 31.90
CA GLU A 189 2.59 0.46 32.62
C GLU A 189 2.95 1.61 31.67
N ALA A 190 4.03 1.46 30.88
CA ALA A 190 4.45 2.49 29.91
C ALA A 190 3.39 2.76 28.82
N LEU A 191 2.60 1.75 28.44
CA LEU A 191 1.48 1.94 27.51
C LEU A 191 0.26 2.58 28.18
N ALA A 192 0.01 2.27 29.46
CA ALA A 192 -1.07 2.86 30.24
C ALA A 192 -0.88 4.39 30.42
N ASP A 193 0.37 4.85 30.56
CA ASP A 193 0.72 6.28 30.59
C ASP A 193 0.35 7.03 29.28
N ARG A 194 0.08 6.29 28.20
CA ARG A 194 -0.38 6.80 26.90
C ARG A 194 -1.85 6.48 26.61
N ASP A 195 -2.64 6.14 27.62
CA ASP A 195 -4.03 5.71 27.52
C ASP A 195 -4.24 4.45 26.64
N ILE A 196 -3.23 3.59 26.54
CA ILE A 196 -3.30 2.33 25.77
C ILE A 196 -3.44 1.17 26.74
N ASP A 197 -4.60 0.52 26.75
CA ASP A 197 -4.82 -0.70 27.55
C ASP A 197 -4.29 -1.93 26.81
N MET A 198 -3.64 -2.83 27.56
CA MET A 198 -3.06 -4.07 27.04
C MET A 198 -3.65 -5.29 27.75
N LYS A 199 -4.19 -6.22 26.96
CA LYS A 199 -4.81 -7.46 27.43
C LYS A 199 -4.31 -8.67 26.65
N PHE A 200 -3.98 -9.75 27.36
CA PHE A 200 -3.69 -11.03 26.70
C PHE A 200 -4.96 -11.65 26.11
N LYS A 201 -4.83 -12.18 24.89
CA LYS A 201 -5.84 -13.03 24.28
C LYS A 201 -5.56 -14.46 24.70
N VAL A 202 -6.44 -15.04 25.53
CA VAL A 202 -6.29 -16.39 26.05
C VAL A 202 -7.29 -17.35 25.38
N SER A 203 -6.85 -18.56 25.09
CA SER A 203 -7.68 -19.67 24.63
C SER A 203 -8.70 -20.06 25.70
N ARG A 204 -9.99 -20.12 25.34
CA ARG A 204 -11.03 -20.57 26.29
C ARG A 204 -10.88 -22.04 26.67
N THR A 205 -10.33 -22.85 25.78
CA THR A 205 -10.22 -24.31 25.96
C THR A 205 -8.91 -24.70 26.62
N THR A 206 -7.77 -24.18 26.12
CA THR A 206 -6.43 -24.59 26.57
C THR A 206 -5.86 -23.68 27.66
N ARG A 207 -6.50 -22.53 27.94
CA ARG A 207 -5.99 -21.46 28.82
C ARG A 207 -4.61 -20.89 28.43
N GLU A 208 -4.11 -21.23 27.24
CA GLU A 208 -2.85 -20.71 26.71
C GLU A 208 -3.03 -19.31 26.09
N ILE A 209 -1.97 -18.52 26.13
CA ILE A 209 -1.95 -17.21 25.48
C ILE A 209 -1.83 -17.40 23.96
N GLN A 210 -2.81 -16.87 23.23
CA GLN A 210 -2.86 -16.89 21.77
C GLN A 210 -2.44 -15.56 21.13
N GLY A 211 -2.20 -14.54 21.94
CA GLY A 211 -1.83 -13.22 21.44
C GLY A 211 -1.98 -12.11 22.49
N VAL A 212 -1.79 -10.88 22.02
CA VAL A 212 -1.99 -9.66 22.81
C VAL A 212 -2.92 -8.72 22.03
N LYS A 213 -3.75 -7.99 22.77
CA LYS A 213 -4.61 -6.92 22.27
C LYS A 213 -4.25 -5.60 22.92
N PHE A 214 -4.36 -4.55 22.12
CA PHE A 214 -4.18 -3.16 22.52
C PHE A 214 -5.47 -2.40 22.26
N GLU A 215 -5.86 -1.54 23.17
CA GLU A 215 -7.08 -0.73 23.09
C GLU A 215 -6.74 0.74 23.32
N TYR A 216 -7.19 1.60 22.41
CA TYR A 216 -6.98 3.04 22.45
C TYR A 216 -8.16 3.75 21.78
N ASP A 217 -8.66 4.81 22.40
CA ASP A 217 -9.78 5.63 21.88
C ASP A 217 -11.00 4.77 21.47
N GLY A 218 -11.33 3.76 22.28
CA GLY A 218 -12.44 2.82 22.03
C GLY A 218 -12.22 1.81 20.89
N PHE A 219 -11.04 1.78 20.26
CA PHE A 219 -10.68 0.83 19.22
C PHE A 219 -9.74 -0.25 19.74
N SER A 220 -10.02 -1.52 19.42
CA SER A 220 -9.21 -2.68 19.84
C SER A 220 -8.52 -3.39 18.67
N PHE A 221 -7.21 -3.60 18.80
CA PHE A 221 -6.36 -4.22 17.79
C PHE A 221 -5.58 -5.40 18.35
N SER A 222 -5.49 -6.50 17.59
CA SER A 222 -4.50 -7.54 17.89
C SER A 222 -3.10 -7.01 17.56
N GLY A 223 -2.10 -7.30 18.38
CA GLY A 223 -0.73 -6.81 18.16
C GLY A 223 -0.19 -7.14 16.76
N SER A 224 -0.40 -8.36 16.28
CA SER A 224 -0.04 -8.79 14.91
C SER A 224 -0.75 -8.02 13.79
N LYS A 225 -1.91 -7.41 14.07
CA LYS A 225 -2.63 -6.54 13.14
C LYS A 225 -2.11 -5.11 13.17
N VAL A 226 -1.54 -4.65 14.28
CA VAL A 226 -0.82 -3.36 14.38
C VAL A 226 0.46 -3.45 13.55
N SER A 227 1.32 -4.43 13.84
CA SER A 227 2.50 -4.79 13.05
C SER A 227 2.88 -6.24 13.35
N ARG A 228 3.52 -6.94 12.40
CA ARG A 228 3.99 -8.32 12.64
C ARG A 228 5.00 -8.37 13.79
N GLU A 229 5.81 -7.32 13.95
CA GLU A 229 6.78 -7.19 15.05
C GLU A 229 6.12 -7.10 16.44
N PHE A 230 4.82 -6.78 16.51
CA PHE A 230 4.06 -6.66 17.75
C PHE A 230 3.14 -7.86 18.02
N SER A 231 3.39 -9.01 17.38
CA SER A 231 2.76 -10.26 17.84
C SER A 231 3.28 -10.66 19.21
N TYR A 232 2.48 -11.38 20.01
CA TYR A 232 2.88 -11.84 21.36
C TYR A 232 4.31 -12.39 21.41
N LEU A 233 4.61 -13.41 20.60
CA LEU A 233 5.93 -14.05 20.59
C LEU A 233 7.08 -13.10 20.25
N ASN A 234 6.84 -12.12 19.37
CA ASN A 234 7.87 -11.16 18.99
C ASN A 234 8.13 -10.11 20.08
N ILE A 235 7.06 -9.73 20.81
CA ILE A 235 7.19 -8.85 21.98
C ILE A 235 7.88 -9.62 23.12
N ASP A 236 7.45 -10.85 23.39
CA ASP A 236 8.01 -11.74 24.41
C ASP A 236 9.53 -11.90 24.22
N ASN A 237 9.94 -12.34 23.03
CA ASN A 237 11.36 -12.47 22.68
C ASN A 237 12.14 -11.15 22.81
N ARG A 238 11.50 -10.01 22.51
CA ARG A 238 12.16 -8.70 22.61
C ARG A 238 12.34 -8.27 24.06
N LEU A 239 11.34 -8.50 24.91
CA LEU A 239 11.42 -8.23 26.35
C LEU A 239 12.50 -9.12 26.99
N GLU A 240 12.55 -10.41 26.63
CA GLU A 240 13.61 -11.33 27.08
C GLU A 240 15.02 -10.84 26.69
N GLN A 241 15.17 -10.33 25.46
CA GLN A 241 16.43 -9.74 24.99
C GLN A 241 16.80 -8.49 25.78
N ASN A 242 15.84 -7.59 26.03
CA ASN A 242 16.07 -6.37 26.80
C ASN A 242 16.43 -6.68 28.26
N ALA A 243 15.79 -7.69 28.88
CA ALA A 243 16.09 -8.14 30.23
C ALA A 243 17.46 -8.82 30.36
N CYS A 244 17.94 -9.49 29.29
CA CYS A 244 19.27 -10.11 29.24
C CYS A 244 20.39 -9.17 28.78
N ALA A 245 20.07 -7.99 28.23
CA ALA A 245 21.04 -7.00 27.78
C ALA A 245 22.02 -6.51 28.87
N PRO A 246 21.63 -6.37 30.16
CA PRO A 246 22.55 -5.97 31.23
C PRO A 246 23.68 -6.99 31.49
N SER A 247 23.55 -8.24 31.02
CA SER A 247 24.51 -9.32 31.27
C SER A 247 25.63 -9.47 30.23
N PHE A 248 25.62 -8.71 29.13
CA PHE A 248 26.61 -8.87 28.03
C PHE A 248 27.67 -7.77 27.93
N GLU A 249 27.64 -6.74 28.77
CA GLU A 249 28.66 -5.68 28.77
C GLU A 249 29.86 -5.94 29.73
N PHE A 250 29.85 -7.02 30.52
CA PHE A 250 30.91 -7.32 31.50
C PHE A 250 31.97 -8.36 31.07
N HIS A 251 32.07 -8.73 29.79
CA HIS A 251 33.13 -9.64 29.30
C HIS A 251 33.94 -9.08 28.12
N LYS A 252 34.23 -7.77 28.15
CA LYS A 252 35.32 -7.16 27.36
C LYS A 252 36.18 -6.24 28.21
N GLN A 253 36.71 -6.72 29.32
CA GLN A 253 37.91 -6.14 29.92
C GLN A 253 38.62 -7.19 30.78
N GLY A 254 39.84 -7.55 30.37
CA GLY A 254 40.79 -8.25 31.23
C GLY A 254 41.27 -9.61 30.74
N PHE A 255 42.00 -9.67 29.64
CA PHE A 255 43.19 -10.54 29.55
C PHE A 255 44.26 -9.84 28.72
N THR A 256 45.14 -9.12 29.41
CA THR A 256 46.47 -8.77 28.94
C THR A 256 47.39 -9.97 29.10
N HIS A 257 47.99 -10.47 28.01
CA HIS A 257 49.42 -10.72 27.95
C HIS A 257 49.94 -10.97 26.52
N LYS A 258 50.83 -10.07 26.10
CA LYS A 258 52.11 -10.25 25.37
C LYS A 258 52.12 -10.75 23.91
N ASN A 259 52.44 -9.79 23.04
CA ASN A 259 53.37 -9.80 21.89
C ASN A 259 53.79 -11.14 21.27
N GLU A 260 53.59 -11.25 19.95
CA GLU A 260 54.69 -11.39 18.99
C GLU A 260 54.26 -10.84 17.61
N GLU A 261 55.21 -10.17 16.96
CA GLU A 261 55.12 -9.40 15.72
C GLU A 261 54.91 -10.32 14.50
N VAL A 262 54.21 -9.83 13.45
CA VAL A 262 54.72 -9.77 12.05
C VAL A 262 53.87 -8.76 11.25
N GLN A 263 54.59 -7.91 10.51
CA GLN A 263 54.17 -6.80 9.63
C GLN A 263 53.32 -7.30 8.41
N GLN A 264 52.44 -6.52 7.77
CA GLN A 264 52.79 -5.47 6.80
C GLN A 264 51.57 -4.68 6.27
N SER A 265 51.81 -3.37 6.07
CA SER A 265 51.29 -2.41 5.07
C SER A 265 49.81 -1.96 5.02
N VAL A 266 49.53 -0.81 5.66
CA VAL A 266 49.12 0.52 5.11
C VAL A 266 48.33 0.50 3.77
N SER A 267 47.11 1.03 3.70
CA SER A 267 46.88 2.48 3.58
C SER A 267 45.46 2.94 3.97
N HIS A 268 45.45 4.02 4.76
CA HIS A 268 44.34 4.89 5.10
C HIS A 268 43.90 5.77 3.91
N SER A 269 42.62 6.12 3.85
CA SER A 269 42.22 7.52 4.10
C SER A 269 40.71 7.64 4.34
N ASP A 270 40.42 8.22 5.51
CA ASP A 270 39.14 8.69 6.01
C ASP A 270 38.69 9.99 5.32
N ASN A 271 37.38 10.19 5.28
CA ASN A 271 36.65 11.33 5.85
C ASN A 271 35.22 11.28 5.30
N GLY A 272 34.14 11.42 6.07
CA GLY A 272 33.99 12.20 7.28
C GLY A 272 32.86 13.19 7.05
N SER A 273 31.72 12.93 7.71
CA SER A 273 30.71 13.88 8.20
C SER A 273 30.13 14.95 7.26
N SER A 274 28.80 14.98 7.10
CA SER A 274 28.05 16.21 7.38
C SER A 274 26.55 15.95 7.48
N ILE A 275 26.05 16.20 8.68
CA ILE A 275 24.67 16.59 8.99
C ILE A 275 24.27 17.74 8.06
N GLY A 276 23.10 17.61 7.44
CA GLY A 276 22.52 18.64 6.57
C GLY A 276 21.01 18.70 6.80
N LEU A 277 20.63 19.40 7.87
CA LEU A 277 19.28 19.89 8.11
C LEU A 277 18.84 20.75 6.92
N GLY A 278 17.97 20.20 6.08
CA GLY A 278 17.28 20.91 5.00
C GLY A 278 15.79 20.98 5.31
N LEU A 279 15.39 22.03 6.02
CA LEU A 279 14.01 22.52 6.06
C LEU A 279 13.59 22.90 4.63
N LEU A 280 12.36 22.55 4.22
CA LEU A 280 11.30 23.49 3.82
C LEU A 280 10.10 22.77 3.17
N ASN A 281 8.94 23.01 3.79
CA ASN A 281 7.58 23.14 3.26
C ASN A 281 7.19 22.58 1.88
N GLY A 282 6.19 21.71 1.91
CA GLY A 282 5.38 21.30 0.76
C GLY A 282 4.03 20.72 1.21
N SER A 283 3.22 21.55 1.85
CA SER A 283 1.85 21.26 2.27
C SER A 283 0.88 21.29 1.07
N SER A 284 0.07 20.24 0.88
CA SER A 284 -1.37 20.32 0.53
C SER A 284 -1.93 19.03 -0.13
N SER A 285 -1.20 18.34 -1.01
CA SER A 285 -1.83 17.61 -2.14
C SER A 285 -2.33 16.16 -1.97
N TYR A 286 -2.03 15.42 -0.89
CA TYR A 286 -2.55 14.04 -0.72
C TYR A 286 -4.08 13.93 -0.47
N ASP A 287 -4.78 15.00 -0.01
CA ASP A 287 -6.25 14.96 0.22
C ASP A 287 -7.03 14.75 -1.06
N ALA A 288 -6.57 15.37 -2.15
CA ALA A 288 -7.26 15.30 -3.41
C ALA A 288 -7.36 13.83 -3.86
N THR A 289 -6.29 13.05 -3.69
CA THR A 289 -6.24 11.64 -4.09
C THR A 289 -7.20 10.74 -3.31
N VAL A 290 -7.38 10.99 -2.00
CA VAL A 290 -8.24 10.17 -1.14
C VAL A 290 -9.72 10.52 -1.33
N ALA A 291 -10.06 11.80 -1.42
CA ALA A 291 -11.44 12.25 -1.61
C ALA A 291 -11.99 11.83 -2.97
N GLU A 292 -11.19 11.98 -4.03
CA GLU A 292 -11.60 11.57 -5.37
C GLU A 292 -11.63 10.05 -5.51
N GLU A 293 -10.73 9.31 -4.85
CA GLU A 293 -10.82 7.85 -4.79
C GLU A 293 -12.10 7.39 -4.06
N ALA A 294 -12.50 8.09 -2.99
CA ALA A 294 -13.77 7.82 -2.31
C ALA A 294 -14.97 8.12 -3.23
N GLU A 295 -14.89 9.20 -4.02
CA GLU A 295 -15.89 9.52 -5.05
C GLU A 295 -15.93 8.47 -6.16
N PHE A 296 -14.78 8.05 -6.68
CA PHE A 296 -14.66 6.98 -7.66
C PHE A 296 -15.26 5.68 -7.14
N ASN A 297 -14.90 5.28 -5.92
CA ASN A 297 -15.48 4.11 -5.27
C ASN A 297 -17.00 4.23 -5.09
N ARG A 298 -17.53 5.43 -4.85
CA ARG A 298 -18.97 5.69 -4.81
C ARG A 298 -19.60 5.55 -6.20
N LEU A 299 -18.96 6.06 -7.25
CA LEU A 299 -19.40 5.90 -8.63
C LEU A 299 -19.44 4.43 -9.05
N MET A 300 -18.44 3.64 -8.65
CA MET A 300 -18.36 2.20 -8.92
C MET A 300 -19.45 1.39 -8.21
N LYS A 301 -20.01 1.90 -7.10
CA LYS A 301 -21.09 1.25 -6.34
C LYS A 301 -22.50 1.63 -6.81
N LYS A 302 -22.67 2.67 -7.64
CA LYS A 302 -23.99 3.07 -8.15
C LYS A 302 -24.47 2.04 -9.19
N LYS A 303 -25.34 1.12 -8.77
CA LYS A 303 -26.08 0.23 -9.67
C LYS A 303 -26.90 1.05 -10.67
N LYS A 304 -26.90 0.66 -11.96
CA LYS A 304 -27.92 1.12 -12.91
C LYS A 304 -29.30 0.80 -12.32
N ALA A 305 -30.17 1.81 -12.22
CA ALA A 305 -31.59 1.56 -12.04
C ALA A 305 -32.06 0.63 -13.18
N LYS A 306 -32.83 -0.41 -12.84
CA LYS A 306 -33.36 -1.37 -13.82
C LYS A 306 -34.10 -0.60 -14.92
N ARG A 307 -33.56 -0.59 -16.15
CA ARG A 307 -34.36 -0.26 -17.35
C ARG A 307 -35.45 -1.32 -17.43
N LYS A 308 -36.72 -0.95 -17.17
CA LYS A 308 -37.89 -1.75 -17.55
C LYS A 308 -37.84 -1.89 -19.07
N ARG A 309 -37.35 -3.03 -19.58
CA ARG A 309 -37.54 -3.42 -20.98
C ARG A 309 -38.80 -4.26 -21.03
N GLY A 310 -39.94 -3.59 -21.20
CA GLY A 310 -41.08 -4.17 -21.89
C GLY A 310 -40.84 -4.00 -23.38
N PHE A 311 -40.61 -5.10 -24.07
CA PHE A 311 -40.88 -5.23 -25.50
C PHE A 311 -41.54 -6.59 -25.65
N ARG A 312 -42.87 -6.57 -25.82
CA ARG A 312 -43.61 -7.68 -26.39
C ARG A 312 -43.52 -7.51 -27.90
N LEU A 313 -43.06 -8.55 -28.59
CA LEU A 313 -43.56 -8.89 -29.92
C LEU A 313 -44.76 -9.80 -29.70
#